data_AF-K1U0Q2-F1
#
_entry.id   AF-K1U0Q2-F1
#
_cell.length_a   1.000
_cell.length_b   1.000
_cell.length_c   1.000
_cell.angle_alpha   90.00
_cell.angle_beta   90.00
_cell.angle_gamma   90.00
#
_symmetry.space_group_name_H-M   'P 1'
#
loop_
_entity.id
_entity.type
_entity.pdbx_description
1 polymer ?
#
loop_
_entity_poly.entity_id
_entity_poly.type
_entity_poly.pdbx_seq_one_letter_code
_entity_poly.pdbx_strand_id
1 'polypeptide(L)'
;LLSHPGQSYSRNIRVTRIVDSFLEHARIWYFGNNHHPKVFMGSPDWMRRNLYRRIEAVTPILDPDLRASLIEMLNIQLADNQKACWVDAQLQNVFKKRTPGTPSVRAQYNFYEQLKNSLLPHNPT
;
A
#
# COMPACT_ATOMS: atom_id res chain seq x y z
N LEU A 1 -3.31 -19.26 -6.53
CA LEU A 1 -1.85 -19.50 -6.45
C LEU A 1 -1.15 -18.46 -5.57
N LEU A 2 -1.43 -17.15 -5.68
CA LEU A 2 -0.89 -16.11 -4.76
C LEU A 2 -1.70 -15.91 -3.45
N SER A 3 -2.72 -16.73 -3.19
CA SER A 3 -3.74 -16.44 -2.17
C SER A 3 -3.50 -17.10 -0.80
N HIS A 4 -2.44 -17.90 -0.64
CA HIS A 4 -2.16 -18.62 0.61
C HIS A 4 -0.76 -18.23 1.10
N PRO A 5 -0.65 -17.24 2.00
CA PRO A 5 0.62 -16.88 2.63
C PRO A 5 1.12 -18.01 3.54
N GLY A 6 2.41 -17.97 3.92
CA GLY A 6 3.01 -18.96 4.82
C GLY A 6 3.34 -20.33 4.20
N GLN A 7 3.25 -20.48 2.88
CA GLN A 7 3.64 -21.69 2.14
C GLN A 7 5.08 -21.61 1.62
N SER A 8 5.68 -22.76 1.28
CA SER A 8 7.07 -22.82 0.76
C SER A 8 7.27 -21.96 -0.49
N TYR A 9 6.28 -21.97 -1.40
CA TYR A 9 6.27 -21.16 -2.62
C TYR A 9 5.95 -19.67 -2.37
N SER A 10 5.49 -19.30 -1.17
CA SER A 10 5.10 -17.93 -0.81
C SER A 10 5.93 -17.37 0.36
N ARG A 11 7.11 -17.95 0.64
CA ARG A 11 7.95 -17.58 1.79
C ARG A 11 8.32 -16.10 1.87
N ASN A 12 8.41 -15.44 0.72
CA ASN A 12 8.76 -14.01 0.60
C ASN A 12 7.52 -13.12 0.38
N ILE A 13 6.32 -13.69 0.43
CA ILE A 13 5.06 -12.97 0.21
C ILE A 13 4.43 -12.67 1.57
N ARG A 14 4.11 -11.39 1.79
CA ARG A 14 3.36 -10.93 2.95
C ARG A 14 2.08 -10.28 2.49
N VAL A 15 0.97 -10.62 3.15
CA VAL A 15 -0.35 -10.05 2.85
C VAL A 15 -0.75 -9.16 4.02
N THR A 16 -0.87 -7.86 3.76
CA THR A 16 -1.43 -6.89 4.71
C THR A 16 -2.85 -6.54 4.27
N ARG A 17 -3.80 -6.54 5.21
CA ARG A 17 -5.15 -6.04 5.02
C ARG A 17 -5.36 -4.85 5.95
N ILE A 18 -5.86 -3.75 5.40
CA ILE A 18 -6.28 -2.56 6.15
C ILE A 18 -7.78 -2.42 5.95
N VAL A 19 -8.51 -2.34 7.06
CA VAL A 19 -9.92 -1.98 7.08
C VAL A 19 -10.05 -0.87 8.11
N ASP A 20 -10.43 0.31 7.64
CA ASP A 20 -10.55 1.51 8.46
C ASP A 20 -11.71 2.38 7.92
N SER A 21 -11.81 3.63 8.36
CA SER A 21 -12.90 4.56 8.03
C SER A 21 -13.15 4.72 6.51
N PHE A 22 -12.09 4.82 5.70
CA PHE A 22 -12.19 4.93 4.24
C PHE A 22 -11.98 3.58 3.56
N LEU A 23 -12.65 3.40 2.41
CA LEU A 23 -12.47 2.21 1.58
C LEU A 23 -11.17 2.32 0.77
N GLU A 24 -10.24 1.39 1.02
CA GLU A 24 -8.99 1.26 0.27
C GLU A 24 -9.26 0.75 -1.16
N HIS A 25 -9.59 1.67 -2.06
CA HIS A 25 -9.94 1.36 -3.45
C HIS A 25 -8.78 1.61 -4.45
N ALA A 26 -7.70 2.24 -4.00
CA ALA A 26 -6.54 2.50 -4.84
C ALA A 26 -5.88 1.19 -5.31
N ARG A 27 -5.53 1.12 -6.60
CA ARG A 27 -4.85 -0.02 -7.22
C ARG A 27 -3.51 0.48 -7.75
N ILE A 28 -2.46 0.21 -6.98
CA ILE A 28 -1.09 0.67 -7.25
C ILE A 28 -0.16 -0.54 -7.29
N TRP A 29 0.73 -0.56 -8.26
CA TRP A 29 1.74 -1.61 -8.42
C TRP A 29 3.13 -1.00 -8.34
N TYR A 30 3.95 -1.53 -7.44
CA TYR A 30 5.34 -1.15 -7.26
C TYR A 30 6.24 -2.31 -7.69
N PHE A 31 7.20 -2.02 -8.57
CA PHE A 31 8.22 -2.97 -9.02
C PHE A 31 9.60 -2.44 -8.66
N GLY A 32 10.39 -3.17 -7.87
CA GLY A 32 11.69 -2.69 -7.36
C GLY A 32 12.76 -2.46 -8.43
N ASN A 33 12.72 -3.21 -9.54
CA ASN A 33 13.53 -3.00 -10.75
C ASN A 33 14.99 -2.58 -10.47
N ASN A 34 15.72 -3.41 -9.70
CA ASN A 34 17.12 -3.20 -9.32
C ASN A 34 17.42 -1.80 -8.77
N HIS A 35 16.66 -1.35 -7.77
CA HIS A 35 16.73 -0.01 -7.16
C HIS A 35 16.27 1.15 -8.06
N HIS A 36 15.71 0.87 -9.23
CA HIS A 36 15.07 1.86 -10.11
C HIS A 36 13.55 1.63 -10.19
N PRO A 37 12.80 1.93 -9.11
CA PRO A 37 11.43 1.48 -8.97
C PRO A 37 10.52 2.01 -10.07
N LYS A 38 9.65 1.13 -10.59
CA LYS A 38 8.55 1.49 -11.48
C LYS A 38 7.25 1.43 -10.71
N VAL A 39 6.48 2.50 -10.78
CA VAL A 39 5.16 2.61 -10.14
C VAL A 39 4.10 2.78 -11.20
N PHE A 40 3.02 2.02 -11.07
CA PHE A 40 1.86 2.08 -11.93
C PHE A 40 0.61 2.25 -11.07
N MET A 41 -0.40 2.91 -11.62
CA MET A 41 -1.73 2.92 -11.06
C MET A 41 -2.76 2.64 -12.14
N GLY A 42 -3.92 2.12 -11.77
CA GLY A 42 -4.93 1.81 -12.77
C GLY A 42 -6.29 1.40 -12.21
N SER A 43 -7.12 1.00 -13.15
CA SER A 43 -8.49 0.51 -12.90
C SER A 43 -8.61 -0.97 -12.53
N PRO A 44 -7.74 -1.92 -12.91
CA PRO A 44 -8.00 -3.32 -12.64
C PRO A 44 -7.46 -3.80 -11.28
N ASP A 45 -8.24 -4.65 -10.60
CA ASP A 45 -7.69 -5.61 -9.65
C ASP A 45 -7.23 -6.90 -10.38
N TRP A 46 -6.54 -7.82 -9.69
CA TRP A 46 -6.04 -9.08 -10.28
C TRP A 46 -7.08 -10.21 -10.35
N MET A 47 -8.36 -9.89 -10.59
CA MET A 47 -9.39 -10.89 -10.83
C MET A 47 -9.54 -11.18 -12.33
N ARG A 48 -9.76 -12.45 -12.68
CA ARG A 48 -9.91 -12.90 -14.08
C ARG A 48 -10.88 -12.05 -14.91
N ARG A 49 -11.97 -11.58 -14.30
CA ARG A 49 -12.95 -10.73 -15.00
C ARG A 49 -12.34 -9.41 -15.50
N ASN A 50 -11.44 -8.81 -14.74
CA ASN A 50 -10.80 -7.54 -15.10
C ASN A 50 -9.69 -7.80 -16.12
N LEU A 51 -8.96 -8.90 -15.97
CA LEU A 51 -7.84 -9.23 -16.87
C LEU A 51 -8.25 -9.74 -18.25
N TYR A 52 -9.42 -10.39 -18.39
CA TYR A 52 -9.81 -11.07 -19.62
C TYR A 52 -11.14 -10.63 -20.23
N ARG A 53 -12.01 -9.96 -19.46
CA ARG A 53 -13.39 -9.66 -19.90
C ARG A 53 -13.74 -8.19 -19.86
N ARG A 54 -12.86 -7.32 -19.32
CA ARG A 54 -13.08 -5.88 -19.24
C ARG A 54 -11.95 -5.17 -19.95
N ILE A 55 -12.28 -4.00 -20.50
CA ILE A 55 -11.29 -3.05 -20.96
C ILE A 55 -10.86 -2.26 -19.72
N GLU A 56 -9.57 -2.33 -19.41
CA GLU A 56 -8.99 -1.74 -18.22
C GLU A 56 -7.79 -0.88 -18.64
N ALA A 57 -7.54 0.20 -17.91
CA ALA A 57 -6.44 1.11 -18.14
C ALA A 57 -5.47 1.12 -16.96
N VAL A 58 -4.17 1.12 -17.28
CA VAL A 58 -3.06 1.24 -16.34
C VAL A 58 -2.08 2.26 -16.91
N THR A 59 -1.59 3.17 -16.06
CA THR A 59 -0.63 4.20 -16.46
C THR A 59 0.63 4.14 -15.59
N PRO A 60 1.82 4.32 -16.17
CA PRO A 60 3.04 4.52 -15.41
C PRO A 60 3.09 5.91 -14.77
N ILE A 61 3.69 6.01 -13.59
CA ILE A 61 3.96 7.28 -12.93
C ILE A 61 5.36 7.75 -13.31
N LEU A 62 5.42 8.60 -14.32
CA LEU A 62 6.67 9.09 -14.92
C LEU A 62 7.32 10.17 -14.07
N ASP A 63 6.51 11.10 -13.55
CA ASP A 63 6.94 12.19 -12.68
C ASP A 63 7.60 11.64 -11.39
N PRO A 64 8.84 12.04 -11.08
CA PRO A 64 9.58 11.52 -9.95
C PRO A 64 8.96 11.89 -8.60
N ASP A 65 8.37 13.07 -8.47
CA ASP A 65 7.80 13.57 -7.20
C ASP A 65 6.48 12.86 -6.91
N LEU A 66 5.64 12.68 -7.93
CA LEU A 66 4.42 11.87 -7.81
C LEU A 66 4.76 10.42 -7.48
N ARG A 67 5.80 9.85 -8.10
CA ARG A 67 6.25 8.50 -7.80
C ARG A 67 6.72 8.38 -6.35
N ALA A 68 7.51 9.35 -5.86
CA ALA A 68 7.97 9.38 -4.47
C ALA A 68 6.80 9.47 -3.48
N SER A 69 5.82 10.35 -3.75
CA SER A 69 4.62 10.51 -2.92
C SER A 69 3.80 9.22 -2.81
N LEU A 70 3.60 8.50 -3.92
CA LEU A 70 2.90 7.21 -3.91
C LEU A 70 3.68 6.11 -3.18
N ILE A 71 5.01 6.08 -3.31
CA ILE A 71 5.85 5.15 -2.56
C ILE A 71 5.73 5.43 -1.06
N GLU A 72 5.73 6.70 -0.66
CA GLU A 72 5.59 7.07 0.73
C GLU A 72 4.20 6.71 1.29
N MET A 73 3.14 6.92 0.50
CA MET A 73 1.80 6.45 0.85
C MET A 73 1.78 4.92 1.11
N LEU A 74 2.41 4.13 0.25
CA LEU A 74 2.52 2.68 0.43
C LEU A 74 3.33 2.32 1.68
N ASN A 75 4.41 3.06 1.98
CA ASN A 75 5.21 2.85 3.18
C ASN A 75 4.37 3.09 4.45
N ILE A 76 3.59 4.17 4.48
CA ILE A 76 2.69 4.49 5.59
C ILE A 76 1.63 3.40 5.79
N GLN A 77 1.03 2.91 4.70
CA GLN A 77 0.09 1.78 4.76
C GLN A 77 0.74 0.51 5.31
N LEU A 78 1.97 0.20 4.89
CA LEU A 78 2.70 -0.96 5.39
C LEU A 78 3.14 -0.81 6.85
N ALA A 79 3.40 0.41 7.31
CA ALA A 79 3.79 0.76 8.67
C ALA A 79 2.62 0.86 9.67
N ASP A 80 1.37 0.89 9.17
CA ASP A 80 0.17 0.94 10.02
C ASP A 80 0.21 -0.15 11.11
N ASN A 81 0.01 0.27 12.36
CA ASN A 81 0.02 -0.59 13.54
C ASN A 81 -1.24 -0.39 14.41
N GLN A 82 -2.30 0.17 13.83
CA GLN A 82 -3.59 0.37 14.50
C GLN A 82 -4.72 -0.42 13.83
N LYS A 83 -4.74 -0.48 12.50
CA LYS A 83 -5.83 -1.01 11.68
C LYS A 83 -5.38 -2.08 10.70
N ALA A 84 -4.09 -2.14 10.39
CA ALA A 84 -3.52 -3.19 9.57
C ALA A 84 -3.47 -4.54 10.31
N CYS A 85 -3.77 -5.60 9.57
CA CYS A 85 -3.56 -6.98 9.99
C CYS A 85 -2.76 -7.74 8.94
N TRP A 86 -1.93 -8.68 9.40
CA TRP A 86 -1.41 -9.73 8.55
C TRP A 86 -2.51 -10.75 8.28
N VAL A 87 -2.55 -11.28 7.06
CA VAL A 87 -3.33 -12.48 6.75
C VAL A 87 -2.39 -13.68 6.86
N ASP A 88 -2.67 -14.59 7.80
CA ASP A 88 -1.84 -15.79 8.00
C ASP A 88 -2.23 -16.93 7.05
N ALA A 89 -1.54 -18.07 7.18
CA ALA A 89 -1.77 -19.24 6.34
C ALA A 89 -3.17 -19.85 6.49
N GLN A 90 -3.85 -19.56 7.60
CA GLN A 90 -5.21 -19.98 7.93
C GLN A 90 -6.24 -18.89 7.57
N LEU A 91 -5.81 -17.86 6.83
CA LEU A 91 -6.62 -16.71 6.41
C LEU A 91 -7.19 -15.89 7.58
N GLN A 92 -6.58 -15.99 8.77
CA GLN A 92 -6.97 -15.21 9.93
C GLN A 92 -6.35 -13.81 9.88
N ASN A 93 -7.08 -12.84 10.43
CA ASN A 93 -6.61 -11.47 10.56
C ASN A 93 -5.79 -11.32 11.86
N VAL A 94 -4.47 -11.26 11.73
CA VAL A 94 -3.56 -11.04 12.86
C VAL A 94 -3.17 -9.56 12.91
N PHE A 95 -3.80 -8.78 13.80
CA PHE A 95 -3.52 -7.35 13.92
C PHE A 95 -2.04 -7.07 14.19
N LYS A 96 -1.48 -6.09 13.48
CA LYS A 96 -0.12 -5.62 13.70
C LYS A 96 -0.06 -4.95 15.07
N LYS A 97 0.66 -5.56 16.01
CA LYS A 97 0.90 -4.95 17.32
C LYS A 97 1.94 -3.85 17.16
N ARG A 98 1.67 -2.70 17.76
CA ARG A 98 2.68 -1.64 17.92
C ARG A 98 3.82 -2.17 18.78
N THR A 99 5.05 -2.02 18.29
CA THR A 99 6.25 -2.30 19.08
C THR A 99 6.42 -1.19 20.13
N PRO A 100 6.71 -1.51 21.41
CA PRO A 100 7.00 -0.50 22.42
C PRO A 100 8.12 0.44 21.94
N GLY A 101 7.93 1.75 22.11
CA GLY A 101 8.89 2.77 21.68
C GLY A 101 8.77 3.23 20.22
N THR A 102 8.00 2.56 19.35
CA THR A 102 7.77 3.05 17.98
C THR A 102 6.60 4.02 17.92
N PRO A 103 6.54 4.94 16.93
CA PRO A 103 5.37 5.78 16.71
C PRO A 103 4.09 4.95 16.47
N SER A 104 2.96 5.55 16.81
CA SER A 104 1.65 5.03 16.43
C SER A 104 1.35 5.47 15.00
N VAL A 105 0.95 4.54 14.14
CA VAL A 105 0.66 4.81 12.73
C VAL A 105 -0.72 4.26 12.38
N ARG A 106 -1.61 5.15 11.93
CA ARG A 106 -2.92 4.85 11.34
C ARG A 106 -2.95 5.44 9.94
N ALA A 107 -2.82 4.59 8.93
CA ALA A 107 -2.41 4.97 7.60
C ALA A 107 -3.22 6.11 7.00
N GLN A 108 -4.55 6.02 7.07
CA GLN A 108 -5.46 7.00 6.47
C GLN A 108 -5.28 8.41 7.06
N TYR A 109 -5.11 8.51 8.37
CA TYR A 109 -4.99 9.79 9.07
C TYR A 109 -3.56 10.34 8.98
N ASN A 110 -2.54 9.48 9.11
CA ASN A 110 -1.15 9.89 8.93
C ASN A 110 -0.89 10.39 7.51
N PHE A 111 -1.42 9.72 6.49
CA PHE A 111 -1.29 10.17 5.11
C PHE A 111 -2.02 11.49 4.87
N TYR A 112 -3.22 11.66 5.44
CA TYR A 112 -3.94 12.94 5.39
C TYR A 112 -3.12 14.09 6.00
N GLU A 113 -2.58 13.92 7.21
CA GLU A 113 -1.78 14.97 7.86
C GLU A 113 -0.50 15.27 7.06
N GLN A 114 0.13 14.26 6.47
CA GLN A 114 1.29 14.48 5.60
C GLN A 114 0.95 15.31 4.37
N LEU A 115 -0.14 14.97 3.66
CA LEU A 115 -0.58 15.73 2.50
C LEU A 115 -0.94 17.17 2.88
N LYS A 116 -1.66 17.34 3.99
CA LYS A 116 -2.02 18.65 4.52
C LYS A 116 -0.77 19.49 4.79
N ASN A 117 0.24 18.92 5.44
CA ASN A 117 1.49 19.63 5.74
C ASN A 117 2.28 19.99 4.47
N SER A 118 2.27 19.12 3.45
CA SER A 118 2.92 19.39 2.17
C SER A 118 2.25 20.50 1.35
N LEU A 119 0.97 20.80 1.62
CA LEU A 119 0.19 21.83 0.91
C LEU A 119 0.22 23.19 1.62
N LEU A 120 0.63 23.24 2.89
CA LEU A 120 0.81 24.50 3.60
C LEU A 120 2.07 25.21 3.10
N PRO A 121 2.04 26.52 2.86
CA PRO A 121 3.25 27.26 2.50
C PRO A 121 4.29 27.08 3.60
N HIS A 122 5.47 26.60 3.24
CA HIS A 122 6.64 26.70 4.12
C HIS A 122 6.88 28.18 4.37
N ASN A 123 6.57 28.68 5.57
CA ASN A 123 7.04 30.00 5.99
C ASN A 123 8.57 29.96 5.95
N PRO A 124 9.23 30.76 5.10
CA PRO A 124 10.68 30.90 5.18
C PRO A 124 10.97 31.65 6.49
N THR A 125 11.67 30.99 7.41
CA THR A 125 12.42 31.65 8.48
C THR A 125 13.63 32.36 7.90
#